data_AF-A0A383DP70-F1
#
_entry.id   AF-A0A383DP70-F1
#
_cell.length_a   1.000
_cell.length_b   1.000
_cell.length_c   1.000
_cell.angle_alpha   90.00
_cell.angle_beta   90.00
_cell.angle_gamma   90.00
#
_symmetry.space_group_name_H-M   'P 1'
#
loop_
_entity.id
_entity.type
_entity.pdbx_description
1 polymer ?
#
loop_
_entity_poly.entity_id
_entity_poly.type
_entity_poly.pdbx_seq_one_letter_code
_entity_poly.pdbx_strand_id
1 'polypeptide(L)'
;MTSTSIYLLIFFAAFLHALWNIIIKSLNNSLVGVAVKIFFQSIIFTPIIFFVPLPEGITWFYLICSLLLHSLYFILLGIMYNKEDLTFIYPVARGCAPIFVTILS
;
A
#
# COMPACT_ATOMS: atom_id res chain seq x y z
N MET A 1 -18.79 -11.63 -15.50
CA MET A 1 -17.40 -11.44 -15.96
C MET A 1 -16.89 -12.77 -16.48
N THR A 2 -16.33 -12.83 -17.69
CA THR A 2 -15.75 -14.09 -18.23
C THR A 2 -14.40 -14.38 -17.57
N SER A 3 -13.99 -15.64 -17.46
CA SER A 3 -12.73 -16.02 -16.80
C SER A 3 -11.51 -15.28 -17.40
N THR A 4 -11.51 -15.05 -18.71
CA THR A 4 -10.49 -14.26 -19.42
C THR A 4 -10.39 -12.82 -18.88
N SER A 5 -11.52 -12.17 -18.63
CA SER A 5 -11.54 -10.80 -18.11
C SER A 5 -10.96 -10.71 -16.70
N ILE A 6 -11.18 -11.75 -15.88
CA ILE A 6 -10.62 -11.85 -14.52
C ILE A 6 -9.10 -11.99 -14.59
N TYR A 7 -8.58 -12.89 -15.43
CA TYR A 7 -7.13 -13.07 -15.58
C TYR A 7 -6.43 -11.80 -16.06
N LEU A 8 -7.00 -11.10 -17.05
CA LEU A 8 -6.45 -9.83 -17.53
C LEU A 8 -6.37 -8.78 -16.41
N LEU A 9 -7.42 -8.68 -15.58
CA LEU A 9 -7.45 -7.73 -14.47
C LEU A 9 -6.41 -8.05 -13.40
N ILE A 10 -6.22 -9.35 -13.10
CA ILE A 10 -5.20 -9.83 -12.15
C ILE A 10 -3.79 -9.52 -12.68
N PHE A 11 -3.49 -9.86 -13.93
CA PHE A 11 -2.18 -9.60 -14.52
C PHE A 11 -1.89 -8.10 -14.60
N PHE A 12 -2.88 -7.30 -14.97
CA PHE A 12 -2.74 -5.85 -15.01
C PHE A 12 -2.47 -5.27 -13.62
N ALA A 13 -3.20 -5.72 -12.59
CA ALA A 13 -2.96 -5.32 -11.22
C ALA A 13 -1.55 -5.71 -10.74
N ALA A 14 -1.10 -6.94 -11.04
CA ALA A 14 0.25 -7.41 -10.71
C ALA A 14 1.34 -6.58 -11.42
N PHE A 15 1.13 -6.25 -12.70
CA PHE A 15 2.03 -5.40 -13.47
C PHE A 15 2.15 -3.99 -12.87
N LEU A 16 1.02 -3.33 -12.62
CA LEU A 16 1.02 -2.02 -11.96
C LEU A 16 1.71 -2.08 -10.61
N HIS A 17 1.51 -3.18 -9.87
CA HIS A 17 2.14 -3.41 -8.58
C HIS A 17 3.66 -3.46 -8.66
N ALA A 18 4.20 -4.26 -9.58
CA ALA A 18 5.63 -4.35 -9.80
C ALA A 18 6.20 -3.00 -10.27
N LEU A 19 5.49 -2.32 -11.17
CA LEU A 19 5.91 -1.04 -11.75
C LEU A 19 6.12 0.04 -10.68
N TRP A 20 5.16 0.26 -9.78
CA TRP A 20 5.31 1.32 -8.78
C TRP A 20 6.43 1.03 -7.78
N ASN A 21 6.66 -0.25 -7.42
CA ASN A 21 7.75 -0.62 -6.51
C ASN A 21 9.12 -0.35 -7.13
N ILE A 22 9.28 -0.66 -8.43
CA ILE A 22 10.51 -0.38 -9.17
C ILE A 22 10.74 1.14 -9.26
N ILE A 23 9.70 1.91 -9.59
CA ILE A 23 9.79 3.38 -9.66
C ILE A 23 10.26 3.95 -8.32
N ILE A 24 9.62 3.58 -7.20
CA ILE A 24 9.98 4.10 -5.88
C ILE A 24 11.42 3.76 -5.49
N LYS A 25 11.87 2.53 -5.76
CA LYS A 25 13.25 2.11 -5.48
C LYS A 25 14.28 2.82 -6.37
N SER A 26 13.92 3.14 -7.61
CA SER A 26 14.81 3.84 -8.55
C SER A 26 15.07 5.31 -8.19
N LEU A 27 14.27 5.89 -7.29
CA LEU A 27 14.46 7.26 -6.82
C LEU A 27 15.62 7.33 -5.81
N ASN A 28 16.41 8.40 -5.89
CA ASN A 28 17.46 8.69 -4.89
C ASN A 28 16.94 8.76 -3.45
N ASN A 29 15.66 9.10 -3.29
CA ASN A 29 14.99 9.06 -1.98
C ASN A 29 13.63 8.35 -2.11
N SER A 30 13.64 7.04 -1.87
CA SER A 30 12.46 6.18 -1.87
C SER A 30 11.41 6.61 -0.86
N LEU A 31 11.80 7.21 0.29
CA LEU A 31 10.83 7.73 1.27
C LEU A 31 9.98 8.85 0.68
N VAL A 32 10.60 9.78 -0.06
CA VAL A 32 9.88 10.84 -0.79
C VAL A 32 9.01 10.21 -1.88
N GLY A 33 9.50 9.20 -2.59
CA GLY A 33 8.72 8.43 -3.56
C GLY A 33 7.44 7.83 -2.98
N VAL A 34 7.54 7.19 -1.81
CA VAL A 34 6.38 6.65 -1.07
C VAL A 34 5.43 7.76 -0.63
N ALA A 35 5.95 8.87 -0.10
CA ALA A 35 5.14 10.00 0.33
C ALA A 35 4.34 10.63 -0.82
N VAL A 36 4.98 10.85 -1.97
CA VAL A 36 4.33 11.37 -3.19
C VAL A 36 3.26 10.40 -3.68
N LYS A 37 3.55 9.10 -3.71
CA LYS A 37 2.56 8.06 -4.06
C LYS A 37 1.32 8.13 -3.17
N ILE A 38 1.51 8.23 -1.86
CA ILE A 38 0.40 8.32 -0.88
C ILE A 38 -0.35 9.63 -1.07
N PHE A 39 0.34 10.74 -1.29
CA PHE A 39 -0.27 12.05 -1.50
C PHE A 39 -1.19 12.08 -2.73
N PHE A 40 -0.71 11.58 -3.88
CA PHE A 40 -1.53 11.46 -5.09
C PHE A 40 -2.72 10.51 -4.87
N GLN A 41 -2.51 9.39 -4.19
CA GLN A 41 -3.59 8.47 -3.83
C GLN A 41 -4.65 9.19 -2.98
N SER A 42 -4.25 9.96 -1.95
CA SER A 42 -5.18 10.73 -1.12
C SER A 42 -5.97 11.74 -1.96
N ILE A 43 -5.33 12.48 -2.87
CA ILE A 43 -6.03 13.44 -3.73
C ILE A 43 -7.07 12.74 -4.61
N ILE A 44 -6.70 11.66 -5.28
CA ILE A 44 -7.59 10.94 -6.20
C ILE A 44 -8.81 10.36 -5.47
N PHE A 45 -8.62 9.86 -4.24
CA PHE A 45 -9.69 9.23 -3.49
C PHE A 45 -10.46 10.19 -2.56
N THR A 46 -9.97 11.40 -2.31
CA THR A 46 -10.67 12.40 -1.46
C THR A 46 -12.10 12.72 -1.95
N PRO A 47 -12.37 12.91 -3.26
CA PRO A 47 -13.73 13.19 -3.73
C PRO A 47 -14.76 12.12 -3.38
N ILE A 48 -14.32 10.86 -3.19
CA ILE A 48 -15.22 9.74 -2.86
C ILE A 48 -15.86 9.92 -1.48
N ILE A 49 -15.21 10.68 -0.58
CA ILE A 49 -15.73 10.97 0.77
C ILE A 49 -17.10 11.68 0.69
N PHE A 50 -17.36 12.45 -0.36
CA PHE A 50 -18.64 13.15 -0.54
C PHE A 50 -19.79 12.24 -1.00
N PHE A 51 -19.50 11.00 -1.39
CA PHE A 51 -20.49 10.03 -1.89
C PHE A 51 -20.78 8.89 -0.91
N VAL A 52 -20.17 8.90 0.28
CA VAL A 52 -20.28 7.82 1.29
C VAL A 52 -20.68 8.44 2.63
N PRO A 53 -21.57 7.79 3.42
CA PRO A 53 -21.89 8.27 4.77
C PRO A 53 -20.65 8.32 5.67
N LEU A 54 -20.64 9.27 6.60
CA LEU A 54 -19.56 9.39 7.56
C LEU A 54 -19.53 8.18 8.50
N PRO A 55 -18.34 7.76 8.96
CA PRO A 55 -18.22 6.68 9.93
C PRO A 55 -18.94 7.02 11.24
N GLU A 56 -19.61 6.04 11.84
CA GLU A 56 -20.29 6.19 13.14
C GLU A 56 -19.58 5.39 14.24
N GLY A 57 -19.57 5.94 15.46
CA GLY A 57 -19.14 5.27 16.68
C GLY A 57 -17.71 4.70 16.63
N ILE A 58 -17.59 3.40 16.94
CA ILE A 58 -16.31 2.68 17.03
C ILE A 58 -15.53 2.62 15.71
N THR A 59 -16.19 2.86 14.58
CA THR A 59 -15.54 2.84 13.25
C THR A 59 -14.39 3.83 13.17
N TRP A 60 -14.49 4.99 13.84
CA TRP A 60 -13.41 5.97 13.92
C TRP A 60 -12.15 5.43 14.58
N PHE A 61 -12.29 4.61 15.63
CA PHE A 61 -11.15 3.99 16.30
C PHE A 61 -10.38 3.09 15.33
N TYR A 62 -11.07 2.21 14.62
CA TYR A 62 -10.45 1.33 13.62
C TYR A 62 -9.82 2.11 12.46
N LEU A 63 -10.44 3.20 12.01
CA LEU A 63 -9.88 4.07 10.98
C LEU A 63 -8.57 4.73 11.44
N ILE A 64 -8.53 5.26 12.66
CA ILE A 64 -7.33 5.88 13.22
C ILE A 64 -6.23 4.83 13.42
N CYS A 65 -6.56 3.66 14.00
CA CYS A 65 -5.60 2.57 14.16
C CYS A 65 -5.03 2.12 12.81
N SER A 66 -5.88 1.94 11.80
CA SER A 66 -5.47 1.58 10.44
C SER A 66 -4.57 2.66 9.85
N LEU A 67 -4.95 3.94 9.95
CA LEU A 67 -4.15 5.06 9.47
C LEU A 67 -2.74 5.06 10.09
N LEU A 68 -2.63 4.85 11.40
CA LEU A 68 -1.35 4.84 12.10
C LEU A 68 -0.47 3.67 11.66
N LEU A 69 -1.03 2.45 11.65
CA LEU A 69 -0.30 1.25 11.25
C LEU A 69 0.15 1.31 9.79
N HIS A 70 -0.71 1.79 8.91
CA HIS A 70 -0.43 1.87 7.48
C HIS A 70 0.61 2.97 7.17
N SER A 71 0.51 4.11 7.85
CA SER A 71 1.51 5.18 7.79
C SER A 71 2.88 4.67 8.26
N LEU A 72 2.92 4.00 9.40
CA LEU A 72 4.16 3.42 9.94
C LEU A 72 4.78 2.41 8.98
N TYR A 73 3.97 1.50 8.42
CA TYR A 73 4.41 0.53 7.42
C TYR A 73 5.07 1.22 6.22
N PHE A 74 4.44 2.24 5.63
CA PHE A 74 4.98 2.92 4.45
C PHE A 74 6.23 3.76 4.74
N ILE A 75 6.33 4.37 5.93
CA ILE A 75 7.54 5.07 6.35
C ILE A 75 8.71 4.08 6.47
N LEU A 76 8.50 2.96 7.17
CA LEU A 76 9.51 1.91 7.30
C LEU A 76 9.91 1.34 5.94
N LEU A 77 8.95 1.12 5.05
CA LEU A 77 9.20 0.65 3.69
C LEU A 77 10.09 1.62 2.90
N GLY A 78 9.77 2.92 2.93
CA GLY A 78 10.56 3.95 2.26
C GLY A 78 11.97 4.08 2.81
N ILE A 79 12.13 3.98 4.14
CA ILE A 79 13.46 3.97 4.80
C ILE A 79 14.27 2.75 4.37
N MET A 80 13.67 1.57 4.36
CA MET A 80 14.37 0.34 4.00
C MET A 80 14.73 0.35 2.52
N TYR A 81 13.84 0.77 1.62
CA TYR A 81 14.15 0.86 0.19
C TYR A 81 15.33 1.78 -0.12
N ASN A 82 15.65 2.75 0.74
CA ASN A 82 16.88 3.53 0.60
C ASN A 82 18.15 2.78 1.06
N LYS A 83 18.02 1.80 1.95
CA LYS A 83 19.15 1.12 2.63
C LYS A 83 19.53 -0.22 2.00
N GLU A 84 18.56 -1.07 1.66
CA GLU A 84 18.83 -2.44 1.16
C GLU A 84 18.19 -2.67 -0.21
N ASP A 85 18.56 -3.78 -0.86
CA ASP A 85 18.03 -4.16 -2.16
C ASP A 85 16.55 -4.55 -2.13
N LEU A 86 15.87 -4.26 -3.25
CA LEU A 86 14.45 -4.58 -3.44
C LEU A 86 14.18 -6.08 -3.26
N THR A 87 15.09 -6.92 -3.75
CA THR A 87 14.98 -8.39 -3.71
C THR A 87 15.00 -8.96 -2.30
N PHE A 88 15.52 -8.23 -1.32
CA PHE A 88 15.52 -8.63 0.09
C PHE A 88 14.36 -8.02 0.86
N ILE A 89 14.17 -6.70 0.76
CA ILE A 89 13.13 -6.00 1.53
C ILE A 89 11.73 -6.41 1.08
N TYR A 90 11.53 -6.57 -0.23
CA TYR A 90 10.19 -6.84 -0.76
C TYR A 90 9.63 -8.18 -0.25
N PRO A 91 10.36 -9.31 -0.26
CA PRO A 91 9.92 -10.54 0.39
C PRO A 91 9.69 -10.42 1.89
N VAL A 92 10.51 -9.67 2.63
CA VAL A 92 10.32 -9.50 4.08
C VAL A 92 9.04 -8.71 4.35
N ALA A 93 8.89 -7.54 3.72
CA ALA A 93 7.73 -6.68 3.88
C ALA A 93 6.42 -7.37 3.50
N ARG A 94 6.44 -8.22 2.46
CA ARG A 94 5.27 -8.94 1.95
C ARG A 94 5.03 -10.29 2.61
N GLY A 95 6.10 -11.00 3.00
CA GLY A 95 6.06 -12.36 3.53
C GLY A 95 5.73 -12.42 5.02
N CYS A 96 6.02 -11.36 5.78
CA CYS A 96 5.62 -11.30 7.19
C CYS A 96 4.12 -11.02 7.37
N ALA A 97 3.48 -10.31 6.42
CA ALA A 97 2.07 -9.94 6.54
C ALA A 97 1.12 -11.16 6.68
N PRO A 98 1.22 -12.22 5.84
CA PRO A 98 0.42 -13.44 6.03
C PRO A 98 0.60 -14.09 7.41
N ILE A 99 1.82 -14.12 7.95
CA ILE A 99 2.10 -14.69 9.28
C ILE A 99 1.33 -13.92 10.35
N PHE A 100 1.42 -12.58 10.33
CA PHE A 100 0.67 -11.75 11.27
C PHE A 100 -0.84 -11.93 11.12
N VAL A 101 -1.34 -11.99 9.88
CA VAL A 101 -2.78 -12.22 9.63
C VAL A 101 -3.20 -13.56 10.20
N THR A 102 -2.50 -14.66 9.92
CA THR A 102 -2.84 -16.00 10.43
C THR A 102 -2.83 -16.08 11.96
N ILE A 103 -1.97 -15.33 12.64
CA ILE A 103 -1.91 -15.32 14.11
C ILE A 103 -3.05 -14.47 14.72
N LEU A 104 -3.49 -13.43 14.03
CA LEU A 104 -4.43 -12.42 14.55
C LEU A 104 -5.88 -12.59 14.06
N SER A 105 -6.12 -13.41 13.02
CA SER A 105 -7.45 -13.70 12.44
C SER A 105 -8.13 -14.87 13.13
#